data_AF-A0A948AYZ2-F1
#
_entry.id   AF-A0A948AYZ2-F1
#
_cell.length_a   1.000
_cell.length_b   1.000
_cell.length_c   1.000
_cell.angle_alpha   90.00
_cell.angle_beta   90.00
_cell.angle_gamma   90.00
#
_symmetry.space_group_name_H-M   'P 1'
#
loop_
_entity.id
_entity.type
_entity.pdbx_description
1 polymer ?
#
loop_
_entity_poly.entity_id
_entity_poly.type
_entity_poly.pdbx_seq_one_letter_code
_entity_poly.pdbx_strand_id
1 'polypeptide(L)'
;MKGLLISFLVLAGYVLSVAVTAHLVRVERYSKLFFSMFAAWIPLYFVAYFATPANVWVLPDAWSRVPVKLDLMYGFVLFAFNMHSVLDFFFGVAGGFSTGLLLEILRTRRCGITTEEIIAKFRQPDGTDKIYAWRLPRLAETGYIVMDPASGDCRLTAKGAGAARIAWLAKKIFNLGMGG
;
A
#
# COMPACT_ATOMS: atom_id res chain seq x y z
N MET A 1 -18.16 -2.86 -21.02
CA MET A 1 -17.32 -3.17 -19.82
C MET A 1 -15.84 -3.25 -20.15
N LYS A 2 -15.42 -2.87 -21.36
CA LYS A 2 -14.01 -2.81 -21.76
C LYS A 2 -13.26 -1.78 -20.91
N GLY A 3 -13.91 -0.67 -20.58
CA GLY A 3 -13.34 0.37 -19.73
C GLY A 3 -12.84 -0.16 -18.38
N LEU A 4 -13.57 -1.11 -17.77
CA LEU A 4 -13.15 -1.74 -16.52
C LEU A 4 -11.88 -2.60 -16.68
N LEU A 5 -11.81 -3.42 -17.73
CA LEU A 5 -10.61 -4.23 -18.00
C LEU A 5 -9.39 -3.35 -18.25
N ILE A 6 -9.56 -2.29 -19.06
CA ILE A 6 -8.50 -1.34 -19.35
C ILE A 6 -8.09 -0.60 -18.09
N SER A 7 -9.04 -0.23 -17.22
CA SER A 7 -8.77 0.38 -15.92
C SER A 7 -7.82 -0.47 -15.07
N PHE A 8 -8.07 -1.78 -14.96
CA PHE A 8 -7.19 -2.69 -14.23
C PHE A 8 -5.82 -2.87 -14.88
N LEU A 9 -5.75 -2.97 -16.21
CA LEU A 9 -4.49 -3.09 -16.93
C LEU A 9 -3.63 -1.83 -16.80
N VAL A 10 -4.24 -0.66 -16.94
CA VAL A 10 -3.61 0.65 -16.75
C VAL A 10 -3.16 0.82 -15.30
N LEU A 11 -3.97 0.39 -14.32
CA LEU A 11 -3.57 0.40 -12.91
C LEU A 11 -2.34 -0.48 -12.66
N ALA A 12 -2.31 -1.69 -13.21
CA ALA A 12 -1.16 -2.59 -13.08
C ALA A 12 0.11 -1.97 -13.69
N GLY A 13 -0.01 -1.40 -14.90
CA GLY A 13 1.07 -0.67 -15.57
C GLY A 13 1.53 0.55 -14.79
N TYR A 14 0.59 1.29 -14.18
CA TYR A 14 0.85 2.43 -13.32
C TYR A 14 1.65 2.03 -12.07
N VAL A 15 1.21 1.02 -11.32
CA VAL A 15 1.91 0.53 -10.12
C VAL A 15 3.31 0.05 -10.47
N LEU A 16 3.45 -0.69 -11.58
CA LEU A 16 4.75 -1.16 -12.05
C LEU A 16 5.67 0.01 -12.42
N SER A 17 5.14 1.02 -13.10
CA SER A 17 5.89 2.23 -13.50
C SER A 17 6.38 3.03 -12.29
N VAL A 18 5.54 3.17 -11.26
CA VAL A 18 5.93 3.80 -9.99
C VAL A 18 7.03 2.99 -9.31
N ALA A 19 6.88 1.67 -9.19
CA ALA A 19 7.89 0.80 -8.59
C ALA A 19 9.22 0.88 -9.33
N VAL A 20 9.21 0.75 -10.66
CA VAL A 20 10.40 0.85 -11.51
C VAL A 20 11.06 2.22 -11.34
N THR A 21 10.29 3.31 -11.38
CA THR A 21 10.83 4.66 -11.23
C THR A 21 11.45 4.87 -9.84
N ALA A 22 10.84 4.32 -8.78
CA ALA A 22 11.38 4.37 -7.43
C ALA A 22 12.70 3.60 -7.26
N HIS A 23 12.95 2.59 -8.09
CA HIS A 23 14.23 1.89 -8.15
C HIS A 23 15.29 2.61 -9.01
N LEU A 24 14.87 3.33 -10.05
CA LEU A 24 15.78 3.99 -10.97
C LEU A 24 16.21 5.40 -10.52
N VAL A 25 15.36 6.09 -9.76
CA VAL A 25 15.58 7.49 -9.38
C VAL A 25 15.47 7.63 -7.87
N ARG A 26 16.32 8.47 -7.28
CA ARG A 26 16.18 8.87 -5.88
C ARG A 26 14.95 9.75 -5.73
N VAL A 27 13.86 9.17 -5.21
CA VAL A 27 12.58 9.87 -5.03
C VAL A 27 12.64 10.71 -3.75
N GLU A 28 12.66 12.04 -3.90
CA GLU A 28 12.58 12.96 -2.75
C GLU A 28 11.16 13.07 -2.19
N ARG A 29 10.14 13.05 -3.07
CA ARG A 29 8.73 13.19 -2.71
C ARG A 29 7.89 12.18 -3.46
N TYR A 30 7.52 11.10 -2.78
CA TYR A 30 6.69 10.05 -3.38
C TYR A 30 5.33 10.59 -3.87
N SER A 31 4.70 11.52 -3.15
CA SER A 31 3.45 12.15 -3.61
C SER A 31 3.58 12.73 -5.02
N LYS A 32 4.67 13.46 -5.31
CA LYS A 32 4.94 14.02 -6.64
C LYS A 32 5.07 12.92 -7.70
N LEU A 33 5.77 11.82 -7.38
CA LEU A 33 5.91 10.67 -8.28
C LEU A 33 4.55 10.02 -8.59
N PHE A 34 3.74 9.75 -7.58
CA PHE A 34 2.41 9.14 -7.76
C PHE A 34 1.51 9.99 -8.65
N PHE A 35 1.45 11.31 -8.41
CA PHE A 35 0.64 12.24 -9.22
C PHE A 35 1.21 12.48 -10.62
N SER A 36 2.53 12.57 -10.79
CA SER A 36 3.13 12.74 -12.12
C SER A 36 2.94 11.51 -12.99
N MET A 37 3.10 10.32 -12.43
CA MET A 37 2.80 9.07 -13.11
C MET A 37 1.32 8.98 -13.44
N PHE A 38 0.43 9.37 -12.51
CA PHE A 38 -1.00 9.34 -12.78
C PHE A 38 -1.36 10.27 -13.95
N ALA A 39 -0.85 11.50 -13.96
CA ALA A 39 -1.03 12.44 -15.06
C ALA A 39 -0.53 11.88 -16.40
N ALA A 40 0.59 11.15 -16.42
CA ALA A 40 1.11 10.49 -17.62
C ALA A 40 0.23 9.30 -18.09
N TRP A 41 -0.37 8.57 -17.16
CA TRP A 41 -1.23 7.42 -17.47
C TRP A 41 -2.66 7.81 -17.88
N ILE A 42 -3.15 9.01 -17.55
CA ILE A 42 -4.44 9.54 -18.02
C ILE A 42 -4.57 9.46 -19.55
N PRO A 43 -3.70 10.10 -20.37
CA PRO A 43 -3.83 10.01 -21.82
C PRO A 43 -3.64 8.58 -22.33
N LEU A 44 -2.78 7.79 -21.68
CA LEU A 44 -2.54 6.39 -22.07
C LEU A 44 -3.78 5.51 -21.85
N TYR A 45 -4.58 5.78 -20.81
CA TYR A 45 -5.88 5.13 -20.61
C TYR A 45 -6.82 5.39 -21.80
N PHE A 46 -6.95 6.66 -22.22
CA PHE A 46 -7.82 7.01 -23.35
C PHE A 46 -7.32 6.39 -24.66
N VAL A 47 -6.01 6.43 -24.92
CA VAL A 47 -5.40 5.78 -26.09
C VAL A 47 -5.66 4.27 -26.07
N ALA A 48 -5.41 3.60 -24.94
CA ALA A 48 -5.66 2.17 -24.81
C ALA A 48 -7.14 1.82 -25.04
N TYR A 49 -8.06 2.65 -24.55
CA TYR A 49 -9.49 2.49 -24.78
C TYR A 49 -9.87 2.62 -26.25
N PHE A 50 -9.35 3.59 -26.99
CA PHE A 50 -9.70 3.72 -28.41
C PHE A 50 -8.94 2.75 -29.32
N ALA A 51 -7.74 2.31 -28.92
CA ALA A 51 -6.93 1.35 -29.68
C ALA A 51 -7.43 -0.10 -29.56
N THR A 52 -8.13 -0.45 -28.48
CA THR A 52 -8.67 -1.80 -28.29
C THR A 52 -10.04 -1.95 -28.98
N PRO A 53 -10.29 -3.09 -29.66
CA PRO A 53 -11.58 -3.33 -30.31
C PRO A 53 -12.73 -3.35 -29.30
N ALA A 54 -13.94 -3.01 -29.75
CA ALA A 54 -15.13 -2.99 -28.91
C ALA A 54 -15.50 -4.39 -28.38
N ASN A 55 -15.28 -5.41 -29.20
CA ASN A 55 -15.47 -6.81 -28.84
C ASN A 55 -14.15 -7.34 -28.28
N VAL A 56 -13.99 -7.28 -26.96
CA VAL A 56 -12.93 -8.02 -26.28
C VAL A 56 -13.41 -9.47 -26.20
N TRP A 57 -12.66 -10.41 -26.78
CA TRP A 57 -13.12 -11.80 -27.01
C TRP A 57 -13.38 -12.57 -25.69
N VAL A 58 -12.98 -11.97 -24.57
CA VAL A 58 -13.15 -12.46 -23.21
C VAL A 58 -14.50 -12.04 -22.60
N LEU A 59 -15.17 -11.03 -23.17
CA LEU A 59 -16.42 -10.48 -22.62
C LEU A 59 -17.66 -11.03 -23.32
N PRO A 60 -18.71 -11.43 -22.57
CA PRO A 60 -20.00 -11.77 -23.15
C PRO A 60 -20.61 -10.61 -23.94
N ASP A 61 -21.34 -10.90 -25.01
CA ASP A 61 -21.95 -9.88 -25.88
C ASP A 61 -22.84 -8.88 -25.13
N ALA A 62 -23.50 -9.33 -24.05
CA ALA A 62 -24.31 -8.47 -23.18
C ALA A 62 -23.50 -7.32 -22.58
N TRP A 63 -22.21 -7.53 -22.30
CA TRP A 63 -21.31 -6.55 -21.68
C TRP A 63 -20.64 -5.61 -22.69
N SER A 64 -20.70 -5.97 -23.98
CA SER A 64 -20.16 -5.21 -25.10
C SER A 64 -21.15 -4.16 -25.64
N ARG A 65 -22.44 -4.25 -25.27
CA ARG A 65 -23.51 -3.35 -25.73
C ARG A 65 -23.70 -2.08 -24.88
N VAL A 66 -22.78 -1.79 -23.95
CA VAL A 66 -22.85 -0.61 -23.08
C VAL A 66 -22.51 0.65 -23.89
N PRO A 67 -23.21 1.79 -23.70
CA PRO A 67 -22.88 3.05 -24.36
C PRO A 67 -21.41 3.44 -24.14
N VAL A 68 -20.71 3.77 -25.23
CA VAL A 68 -19.25 4.00 -25.24
C VAL A 68 -18.81 5.05 -24.20
N LYS A 69 -19.53 6.17 -24.11
CA LYS A 69 -19.24 7.25 -23.15
C LYS A 69 -19.35 6.75 -21.71
N LEU A 70 -20.34 5.92 -21.42
CA LEU A 70 -20.58 5.39 -20.09
C LEU A 70 -19.46 4.41 -19.71
N ASP A 71 -19.15 3.44 -20.57
CA ASP A 71 -18.08 2.45 -20.32
C ASP A 71 -16.70 3.13 -20.15
N LEU A 72 -16.39 4.12 -20.98
CA LEU A 72 -15.16 4.91 -20.89
C LEU A 72 -15.04 5.64 -19.55
N MET A 73 -16.09 6.37 -19.15
CA MET A 73 -16.09 7.19 -17.93
C MET A 73 -16.08 6.34 -16.67
N TYR A 74 -16.85 5.25 -16.63
CA TYR A 74 -16.82 4.33 -15.49
C TYR A 74 -15.44 3.70 -15.30
N GLY A 75 -14.80 3.25 -16.38
CA GLY A 75 -13.44 2.71 -16.30
C GLY A 75 -12.41 3.75 -15.84
N PHE A 76 -12.54 5.01 -16.27
CA PHE A 76 -11.65 6.09 -15.88
C PHE A 76 -11.81 6.45 -14.40
N VAL A 77 -13.06 6.60 -13.93
CA VAL A 77 -13.35 6.88 -12.51
C VAL A 77 -12.83 5.74 -11.64
N LEU A 78 -13.04 4.49 -12.05
CA LEU A 78 -12.50 3.33 -11.34
C LEU A 78 -10.97 3.35 -11.30
N PHE A 79 -10.31 3.77 -12.39
CA PHE A 79 -8.85 3.90 -12.41
C PHE A 79 -8.37 4.96 -11.42
N ALA A 80 -9.03 6.13 -11.40
CA ALA A 80 -8.71 7.21 -10.46
C ALA A 80 -8.91 6.80 -8.99
N PHE A 81 -10.02 6.11 -8.67
CA PHE A 81 -10.27 5.62 -7.32
C PHE A 81 -9.29 4.54 -6.88
N ASN A 82 -8.95 3.61 -7.78
CA ASN A 82 -7.94 2.61 -7.47
C ASN A 82 -6.55 3.24 -7.28
N MET A 83 -6.19 4.26 -8.06
CA MET A 83 -4.96 5.03 -7.83
C MET A 83 -4.95 5.63 -6.42
N HIS A 84 -6.06 6.24 -5.98
CA HIS A 84 -6.19 6.78 -4.63
C HIS A 84 -6.01 5.68 -3.57
N SER A 85 -6.65 4.50 -3.76
CA SER A 85 -6.47 3.37 -2.84
C SER A 85 -5.03 2.87 -2.77
N VAL A 86 -4.30 2.85 -3.88
CA VAL A 86 -2.88 2.52 -3.90
C VAL A 86 -2.07 3.57 -3.15
N LEU A 87 -2.39 4.85 -3.31
CA LEU A 87 -1.74 5.96 -2.62
C LEU A 87 -1.95 5.87 -1.10
N ASP A 88 -3.19 5.63 -0.65
CA ASP A 88 -3.52 5.44 0.77
C ASP A 88 -2.78 4.25 1.35
N PHE A 89 -2.79 3.12 0.64
CA PHE A 89 -2.05 1.93 1.03
C PHE A 89 -0.54 2.22 1.15
N PHE A 90 0.03 2.90 0.15
CA PHE A 90 1.44 3.27 0.14
C PHE A 90 1.81 4.13 1.36
N PHE A 91 1.09 5.23 1.60
CA PHE A 91 1.39 6.13 2.72
C PHE A 91 1.09 5.49 4.08
N GLY A 92 0.08 4.63 4.16
CA GLY A 92 -0.20 3.82 5.35
C GLY A 92 0.94 2.84 5.69
N VAL A 93 1.57 2.25 4.67
CA VAL A 93 2.72 1.34 4.85
C VAL A 93 4.03 2.10 5.09
N ALA A 94 4.27 3.18 4.34
CA ALA A 94 5.53 3.91 4.36
C ALA A 94 5.71 4.71 5.66
N GLY A 95 4.70 5.48 6.08
CA GLY A 95 4.75 6.37 7.24
C GLY A 95 4.04 5.85 8.48
N GLY A 96 3.40 4.68 8.41
CA GLY A 96 2.63 4.15 9.53
C GLY A 96 3.50 3.62 10.66
N PHE A 97 3.44 4.26 11.84
CA PHE A 97 4.10 3.75 13.06
C PHE A 97 3.78 2.28 13.34
N SER A 98 2.49 1.89 13.24
CA SER A 98 2.05 0.51 13.47
C SER A 98 2.75 -0.47 12.53
N THR A 99 2.94 -0.06 11.28
CA THR A 99 3.67 -0.84 10.28
C THR A 99 5.14 -0.98 10.64
N GLY A 100 5.78 0.12 11.07
CA GLY A 100 7.17 0.12 11.54
C GLY A 100 7.37 -0.80 12.75
N LEU A 101 6.46 -0.74 13.72
CA LEU A 101 6.47 -1.61 14.90
C LEU A 101 6.32 -3.09 14.52
N LEU A 102 5.35 -3.44 13.68
CA LEU A 102 5.15 -4.82 13.24
C LEU A 102 6.39 -5.35 12.49
N LEU A 103 7.04 -4.52 11.66
CA LEU A 103 8.28 -4.86 10.98
C LEU A 103 9.45 -5.05 11.95
N GLU A 104 9.51 -4.26 13.02
CA GLU A 104 10.52 -4.38 14.05
C GLU A 104 10.37 -5.70 14.82
N ILE A 105 9.16 -6.01 15.30
CA ILE A 105 8.89 -7.28 15.98
C ILE A 105 9.15 -8.46 15.01
N LEU A 106 8.84 -8.31 13.72
CA LEU A 106 9.10 -9.33 12.69
C LEU A 106 10.59 -9.60 12.50
N ARG A 107 11.48 -8.66 12.83
CA ARG A 107 12.93 -8.81 12.69
C ARG A 107 13.55 -9.51 13.90
N THR A 108 13.06 -9.22 15.10
CA THR A 108 13.57 -9.74 16.38
C THR A 108 13.09 -11.18 16.68
N ARG A 109 12.80 -11.99 15.63
CA ARG A 109 12.00 -13.23 15.63
C ARG A 109 12.23 -14.28 16.72
N ARG A 110 13.34 -14.27 17.47
CA ARG A 110 13.70 -15.34 18.40
C ARG A 110 13.34 -15.09 19.86
N CYS A 111 13.28 -13.86 20.33
CA CYS A 111 12.99 -13.58 21.75
C CYS A 111 11.69 -12.80 21.99
N GLY A 112 11.09 -12.21 20.95
CA GLY A 112 10.18 -11.09 21.15
C GLY A 112 11.02 -9.82 21.34
N ILE A 113 10.35 -8.68 21.43
CA ILE A 113 10.97 -7.40 21.78
C ILE A 113 10.23 -6.90 23.02
N THR A 114 10.96 -6.46 24.03
CA THR A 114 10.31 -5.98 25.25
C THR A 114 9.62 -4.65 24.98
N THR A 115 8.57 -4.37 25.74
CA THR A 115 7.87 -3.09 25.62
C THR A 115 8.82 -1.90 25.84
N GLU A 116 9.80 -2.04 26.73
CA GLU A 116 10.83 -1.04 27.03
C GLU A 116 11.80 -0.83 25.86
N GLU A 117 12.23 -1.90 25.19
CA GLU A 117 13.07 -1.82 23.99
C GLU A 117 12.36 -1.13 22.84
N ILE A 118 11.07 -1.42 22.66
CA ILE A 118 10.25 -0.71 21.68
C ILE A 118 10.23 0.78 22.05
N ILE A 119 9.87 1.13 23.29
CA ILE A 119 9.79 2.52 23.78
C ILE A 119 11.10 3.26 23.53
N ALA A 120 12.24 2.67 23.88
CA ALA A 120 13.55 3.27 23.67
C ALA A 120 13.83 3.56 22.18
N LYS A 121 13.38 2.70 21.26
CA LYS A 121 13.66 2.80 19.82
C LYS A 121 12.82 3.85 19.08
N PHE A 122 11.58 4.10 19.50
CA PHE A 122 10.72 5.12 18.85
C PHE A 122 10.39 6.33 19.74
N ARG A 123 11.18 6.56 20.79
CA ARG A 123 11.05 7.79 21.60
C ARG A 123 11.32 9.00 20.72
N GLN A 124 10.35 9.92 20.62
CA GLN A 124 10.56 11.18 19.94
C GLN A 124 11.37 12.16 20.82
N PRO A 125 12.17 13.07 20.24
CA PRO A 125 12.98 14.04 21.00
C PRO A 125 12.14 14.98 21.89
N ASP A 126 10.86 15.13 21.58
CA ASP A 126 9.92 16.01 22.29
C ASP A 126 9.25 15.34 23.51
N GLY A 127 9.56 14.07 23.78
CA GLY A 127 9.03 13.33 24.92
C GLY A 127 7.54 12.99 24.83
N THR A 128 6.89 13.18 23.66
CA THR A 128 5.45 12.89 23.53
C THR A 128 5.17 11.40 23.31
N ASP A 129 4.98 10.66 24.41
CA ASP A 129 4.60 9.23 24.41
C ASP A 129 3.14 8.95 23.99
N LYS A 130 2.45 9.93 23.38
CA LYS A 130 1.01 9.83 23.04
C LYS A 130 0.70 8.74 22.00
N ILE A 131 1.71 8.27 21.26
CA ILE A 131 1.59 7.17 20.31
C ILE A 131 1.68 5.81 21.01
N TYR A 132 2.42 5.71 22.11
CA TYR A 132 2.74 4.45 22.80
C TYR A 132 1.64 3.92 23.71
N ALA A 133 1.06 4.78 24.55
CA ALA A 133 0.05 4.37 25.54
C ALA A 133 -1.22 3.77 24.92
N TRP A 134 -1.49 4.02 23.64
CA TRP A 134 -2.73 3.63 23.01
C TRP A 134 -2.57 2.69 21.80
N ARG A 135 -1.47 2.79 21.04
CA ARG A 135 -1.31 1.94 19.85
C ARG A 135 -0.89 0.51 20.17
N LEU A 136 -0.04 0.30 21.17
CA LEU A 136 0.37 -1.04 21.59
C LEU A 136 -0.83 -1.84 22.11
N PRO A 137 -1.64 -1.31 23.04
CA PRO A 137 -2.86 -1.98 23.48
C PRO A 137 -3.83 -2.23 22.35
N ARG A 138 -4.04 -1.27 21.44
CA ARG A 138 -4.90 -1.49 20.27
C ARG A 138 -4.40 -2.59 19.34
N LEU A 139 -3.10 -2.73 19.13
CA LEU A 139 -2.55 -3.80 18.30
C LEU A 139 -2.73 -5.17 18.97
N ALA A 140 -2.72 -5.22 20.30
CA ALA A 140 -3.05 -6.42 21.06
C ALA A 140 -4.56 -6.73 20.99
N GLU A 141 -5.42 -5.73 21.26
CA GLU A 141 -6.89 -5.84 21.17
C GLU A 141 -7.35 -6.29 19.76
N THR A 142 -6.74 -5.75 18.71
CA THR A 142 -7.06 -6.09 17.33
C THR A 142 -6.37 -7.37 16.84
N GLY A 143 -5.59 -8.04 17.71
CA GLY A 143 -5.01 -9.35 17.49
C GLY A 143 -3.82 -9.38 16.52
N TYR A 144 -3.10 -8.27 16.35
CA TYR A 144 -1.85 -8.25 15.57
C TYR A 144 -0.62 -8.66 16.42
N ILE A 145 -0.66 -8.38 17.72
CA ILE A 145 0.39 -8.77 18.66
C ILE A 145 -0.19 -9.48 19.88
N VAL A 146 0.65 -10.24 20.57
CA VAL A 146 0.41 -10.81 21.89
C VAL A 146 1.50 -10.28 22.82
N MET A 147 1.11 -9.90 24.02
CA MET A 147 2.02 -9.48 25.08
C MET A 147 2.06 -10.56 26.14
N ASP A 148 3.25 -10.99 26.53
CA ASP A 148 3.43 -11.85 27.70
C ASP A 148 3.40 -10.97 28.97
N PRO A 149 2.43 -11.15 29.89
CA PRO A 149 2.34 -10.34 31.09
C PRO A 149 3.47 -10.59 32.11
N ALA A 150 4.18 -11.72 32.01
CA ALA A 150 5.29 -12.06 32.92
C ALA A 150 6.64 -11.48 32.46
N SER A 151 6.91 -11.46 31.15
CA SER A 151 8.17 -10.95 30.59
C SER A 151 8.07 -9.57 29.94
N GLY A 152 6.86 -9.08 29.64
CA GLY A 152 6.65 -7.86 28.88
C GLY A 152 6.99 -7.97 27.38
N ASP A 153 7.21 -9.20 26.89
CA ASP A 153 7.58 -9.48 25.51
C ASP A 153 6.40 -9.31 24.56
N CYS A 154 6.61 -8.52 23.51
CA CYS A 154 5.69 -8.39 22.39
C CYS A 154 6.07 -9.38 21.28
N ARG A 155 5.09 -10.19 20.86
CA ARG A 155 5.23 -11.14 19.74
C ARG A 155 4.12 -10.95 18.71
N LEU A 156 4.44 -11.20 17.44
CA LEU A 156 3.44 -11.16 16.37
C LEU A 156 2.52 -12.38 16.43
N THR A 157 1.23 -12.15 16.22
CA THR A 157 0.30 -13.24 15.85
C THR A 157 0.51 -13.64 14.39
N ALA A 158 -0.17 -14.70 13.91
CA ALA A 158 -0.20 -15.03 12.49
C ALA A 158 -0.72 -13.87 11.63
N LYS A 159 -1.75 -13.16 12.11
CA LYS A 159 -2.30 -11.94 11.47
C LYS A 159 -1.28 -10.81 11.44
N GLY A 160 -0.60 -10.56 12.56
CA GLY A 160 0.53 -9.64 12.69
C GLY A 160 1.64 -9.91 11.69
N ALA A 161 2.07 -11.16 11.62
CA ALA A 161 3.13 -11.60 10.72
C ALA A 161 2.73 -11.45 9.25
N GLY A 162 1.47 -11.72 8.89
CA GLY A 162 0.94 -11.49 7.54
C GLY A 162 1.02 -10.01 7.16
N ALA A 163 0.47 -9.12 7.98
CA ALA A 163 0.51 -7.68 7.73
C ALA A 163 1.95 -7.14 7.66
N ALA A 164 2.83 -7.57 8.57
CA ALA A 164 4.24 -7.21 8.55
C ALA A 164 4.96 -7.65 7.27
N ARG A 165 4.66 -8.85 6.75
CA ARG A 165 5.23 -9.34 5.48
C ARG A 165 4.74 -8.55 4.28
N ILE A 166 3.45 -8.20 4.24
CA ILE A 166 2.89 -7.35 3.17
C ILE A 166 3.57 -5.98 3.18
N ALA A 167 3.70 -5.38 4.36
CA ALA A 167 4.39 -4.12 4.53
C ALA A 167 5.87 -4.19 4.12
N TRP A 168 6.56 -5.27 4.50
CA TRP A 168 7.95 -5.50 4.10
C TRP A 168 8.10 -5.59 2.59
N LEU A 169 7.21 -6.35 1.93
CA LEU A 169 7.19 -6.50 0.49
C LEU A 169 6.92 -5.15 -0.20
N ALA A 170 5.94 -4.38 0.27
CA ALA A 170 5.66 -3.05 -0.26
C ALA A 170 6.85 -2.11 -0.10
N LYS A 171 7.50 -2.08 1.07
CA LYS A 171 8.73 -1.30 1.26
C LYS A 171 9.83 -1.71 0.28
N LYS A 172 10.00 -3.02 0.04
CA LYS A 172 10.96 -3.54 -0.94
C LYS A 172 10.63 -3.11 -2.38
N ILE A 173 9.36 -3.22 -2.79
CA ILE A 173 8.89 -2.86 -4.15
C ILE A 173 9.08 -1.37 -4.43
N PHE A 174 8.87 -0.51 -3.43
CA PHE A 174 9.00 0.93 -3.60
C PHE A 174 10.36 1.47 -3.19
N ASN A 175 11.36 0.59 -2.98
CA ASN A 175 12.71 0.97 -2.56
C ASN A 175 12.73 1.91 -1.33
N LEU A 176 11.81 1.67 -0.40
CA LEU A 176 11.72 2.43 0.84
C LEU A 176 12.74 1.90 1.84
N GLY A 177 13.45 2.81 2.48
CA GLY A 177 14.26 2.50 3.65
C GLY A 177 13.44 1.76 4.70
N MET A 178 14.11 0.89 5.45
CA MET A 178 13.47 0.20 6.56
C MET A 178 13.28 1.08 7.80
N GLY A 179 13.96 2.24 7.85
CA GLY A 179 13.62 3.34 8.75
C GLY A 179 12.42 4.11 8.20
N GLY A 180 11.52 4.52 9.10
CA GLY A 180 10.53 5.57 8.79
C GLY A 180 11.20 6.91 8.60
#